data_AF-A0A9W9E486-F1
#
_entry.id   AF-A0A9W9E486-F1
#
_cell.length_a   1.000
_cell.length_b   1.000
_cell.length_c   1.000
_cell.angle_alpha   90.00
_cell.angle_beta   90.00
_cell.angle_gamma   90.00
#
_symmetry.space_group_name_H-M   'P 1'
#
loop_
_entity.id
_entity.type
_entity.pdbx_description
1 polymer ?
#
loop_
_entity_poly.entity_id
_entity_poly.type
_entity_poly.pdbx_seq_one_letter_code
_entity_poly.pdbx_strand_id
1 'polypeptide(L)'
;MASSTAKTPSTNRTTPRSLIPVISTSLNVGMALGAWITVIPFANAAYPGPAVAVWFKDFFKPGFIGITSLSAVTIASGIRSALVRDTSGLAEGQAKAKAASRWAIAGLVFTLIHFGFGNSVLAIMDRILSNPELAQGEMSGWIQLHTVRTLTTDVPAWICFIGALLSEL
;
A
#
# COMPACT_ATOMS: atom_id res chain seq x y z
N MET A 1 61.35 -0.73 -4.08
CA MET A 1 60.27 -1.23 -3.20
C MET A 1 59.01 -0.40 -3.49
N ALA A 2 58.11 -0.90 -4.33
CA ALA A 2 56.82 -0.26 -4.56
C ALA A 2 55.81 -0.83 -3.57
N SER A 3 55.31 0.02 -2.67
CA SER A 3 54.28 -0.32 -1.70
C SER A 3 52.95 -0.50 -2.43
N SER A 4 52.47 -1.75 -2.50
CA SER A 4 51.14 -2.09 -2.99
C SER A 4 50.11 -1.70 -1.93
N THR A 5 49.50 -0.53 -2.08
CA THR A 5 48.33 -0.13 -1.29
C THR A 5 47.15 -1.01 -1.67
N ALA A 6 46.86 -1.99 -0.82
CA ALA A 6 45.64 -2.77 -0.88
C ALA A 6 44.43 -1.84 -0.75
N LYS A 7 43.66 -1.68 -1.83
CA LYS A 7 42.35 -1.04 -1.79
C LYS A 7 41.41 -1.95 -1.00
N THR A 8 41.07 -1.52 0.22
CA THR A 8 39.97 -2.12 1.00
C THR A 8 38.70 -2.06 0.14
N PRO A 9 37.95 -3.17 -0.05
CA PRO A 9 36.71 -3.13 -0.81
C PRO A 9 35.72 -2.26 -0.03
N SER A 10 35.33 -1.13 -0.61
CA SER A 10 34.19 -0.36 -0.11
C SER A 10 32.95 -1.24 -0.30
N THR A 11 32.41 -1.77 0.80
CA THR A 11 31.09 -2.39 0.81
C THR A 11 30.07 -1.28 0.54
N ASN A 12 29.83 -0.98 -0.73
CA ASN A 12 28.71 -0.13 -1.13
C ASN A 12 27.43 -0.85 -0.72
N ARG A 13 26.90 -0.51 0.46
CA ARG A 13 25.57 -0.94 0.90
C ARG A 13 24.55 -0.33 -0.06
N THR A 14 24.20 -1.07 -1.09
CA THR A 14 23.08 -0.72 -1.95
C THR A 14 21.80 -0.93 -1.17
N THR A 15 20.99 0.12 -1.02
CA THR A 15 19.67 0.02 -0.40
C THR A 15 18.83 -1.04 -1.13
N PRO A 16 18.16 -1.96 -0.40
CA PRO A 16 17.25 -2.91 -1.01
C PRO A 16 16.20 -2.21 -1.89
N ARG A 17 15.96 -2.73 -3.09
CA ARG A 17 14.97 -2.16 -4.03
C ARG A 17 13.56 -2.26 -3.47
N SER A 18 13.29 -3.28 -2.65
CA SER A 18 11.99 -3.51 -2.00
C SER A 18 11.74 -2.62 -0.77
N LEU A 19 12.70 -1.80 -0.33
CA LEU A 19 12.52 -0.96 0.86
C LEU A 19 11.40 0.09 0.69
N ILE A 20 11.39 0.80 -0.44
CA ILE A 20 10.37 1.83 -0.69
C ILE A 20 8.96 1.22 -0.74
N PRO A 21 8.71 0.12 -1.49
CA PRO A 21 7.42 -0.56 -1.47
C PRO A 21 6.98 -1.03 -0.07
N VAL A 22 7.90 -1.52 0.76
CA VAL A 22 7.58 -1.89 2.15
C VAL A 22 7.13 -0.69 2.95
N ILE A 23 7.85 0.43 2.87
CA ILE A 23 7.48 1.66 3.59
C ILE A 23 6.12 2.16 3.10
N SER A 24 5.92 2.27 1.79
CA SER A 24 4.69 2.83 1.23
C SER A 24 3.47 1.94 1.50
N THR A 25 3.60 0.61 1.43
CA THR A 25 2.51 -0.31 1.80
C THR A 25 2.26 -0.37 3.30
N SER A 26 3.29 -0.21 4.13
CA SER A 26 3.12 -0.07 5.59
C SER A 26 2.30 1.18 5.94
N LEU A 27 2.62 2.32 5.30
CA LEU A 27 1.85 3.55 5.44
C LEU A 27 0.40 3.37 4.95
N ASN A 28 0.19 2.69 3.82
CA ASN A 28 -1.15 2.41 3.31
C ASN A 28 -1.99 1.56 4.28
N VAL A 29 -1.43 0.46 4.81
CA VAL A 29 -2.12 -0.38 5.81
C VAL A 29 -2.39 0.40 7.10
N GLY A 30 -1.41 1.18 7.59
CA GLY A 30 -1.59 2.03 8.77
C GLY A 30 -2.73 3.04 8.59
N MET A 31 -2.78 3.71 7.44
CA MET A 31 -3.87 4.63 7.09
C MET A 31 -5.21 3.90 6.95
N ALA A 32 -5.24 2.71 6.36
CA ALA A 32 -6.46 1.92 6.23
C ALA A 32 -7.03 1.51 7.60
N LEU A 33 -6.17 1.10 8.54
CA LEU A 33 -6.56 0.80 9.92
C LEU A 33 -7.03 2.06 10.67
N GLY A 34 -6.30 3.17 10.54
CA GLY A 34 -6.67 4.44 11.15
C GLY A 34 -8.04 4.93 10.66
N ALA A 35 -8.28 4.88 9.36
CA ALA A 35 -9.57 5.22 8.77
C ALA A 35 -10.69 4.31 9.29
N TRP A 36 -10.45 2.99 9.35
CA TRP A 36 -11.42 2.03 9.86
C TRP A 36 -11.82 2.33 11.31
N ILE A 37 -10.86 2.52 12.21
CA ILE A 37 -11.12 2.88 13.62
C ILE A 37 -11.89 4.20 13.72
N THR A 38 -11.54 5.18 12.90
CA THR A 38 -12.18 6.52 12.93
C THR A 38 -13.66 6.47 12.53
N VAL A 39 -14.03 5.62 11.57
CA VAL A 39 -15.36 5.67 10.93
C VAL A 39 -16.35 4.61 11.39
N ILE A 40 -15.92 3.58 12.14
CA ILE A 40 -16.87 2.62 12.75
C ILE A 40 -17.99 3.32 13.52
N PRO A 41 -17.72 4.35 14.36
CA PRO A 41 -18.78 5.03 15.08
C PRO A 41 -19.85 5.65 14.15
N PHE A 42 -19.49 6.05 12.93
CA PHE A 42 -20.42 6.67 11.97
C PHE A 42 -21.49 5.71 11.44
N ALA A 43 -21.36 4.40 11.67
CA ALA A 43 -22.46 3.46 11.41
C ALA A 43 -23.59 3.56 12.44
N ASN A 44 -23.35 4.17 13.61
CA ASN A 44 -24.37 4.34 14.62
C ASN A 44 -25.32 5.50 14.24
N ALA A 45 -26.62 5.20 14.21
CA ALA A 45 -27.68 6.17 13.90
C ALA A 45 -27.78 7.36 14.85
N ALA A 46 -27.13 7.29 16.02
CA ALA A 46 -27.01 8.43 16.93
C ALA A 46 -26.11 9.55 16.38
N TYR A 47 -25.22 9.28 15.43
CA TYR A 47 -24.41 10.32 14.79
C TYR A 47 -25.20 10.97 13.65
N PRO A 48 -25.25 12.31 13.55
CA PRO A 48 -25.94 12.99 12.46
C PRO A 48 -25.30 12.66 11.10
N GLY A 49 -26.10 12.22 10.13
CA GLY A 49 -25.65 11.97 8.76
C GLY A 49 -24.88 13.13 8.09
N PRO A 50 -25.29 14.40 8.26
CA PRO A 50 -24.49 15.55 7.80
C PRO A 50 -23.06 15.61 8.36
N ALA A 51 -22.83 15.15 9.58
CA ALA A 51 -21.47 15.11 10.15
C ALA A 51 -20.60 14.05 9.45
N VAL A 52 -21.20 12.92 9.06
CA VAL A 52 -20.55 11.90 8.25
C VAL A 52 -20.18 12.45 6.87
N ALA A 53 -21.12 13.16 6.22
CA ALA A 53 -20.86 13.78 4.92
C ALA A 53 -19.74 14.83 4.98
N VAL A 54 -19.67 15.63 6.06
CA VAL A 54 -18.55 16.55 6.31
C VAL A 54 -17.22 15.80 6.38
N TRP A 55 -17.17 14.66 7.09
CA TRP A 55 -15.95 13.85 7.13
C TRP A 55 -15.55 13.34 5.73
N PHE A 56 -16.51 12.89 4.90
CA PHE A 56 -16.20 12.47 3.52
C PHE A 56 -15.64 13.62 2.68
N LYS A 57 -16.25 14.80 2.81
CA LYS A 57 -15.85 15.98 2.05
C LYS A 57 -14.49 16.52 2.47
N ASP A 58 -14.26 16.67 3.77
CA ASP A 58 -13.13 17.44 4.32
C ASP A 58 -11.94 16.56 4.71
N PHE A 59 -12.17 15.28 5.03
CA PHE A 59 -11.10 14.35 5.40
C PHE A 59 -10.88 13.26 4.35
N PHE A 60 -11.93 12.55 3.95
CA PHE A 60 -11.78 11.41 3.05
C PHE A 60 -11.31 11.83 1.66
N LYS A 61 -11.90 12.86 1.06
CA LYS A 61 -11.56 13.29 -0.30
C LYS A 61 -10.10 13.76 -0.43
N PRO A 62 -9.53 14.60 0.46
CA PRO A 62 -8.09 14.87 0.47
C PRO A 62 -7.26 13.61 0.76
N GLY A 63 -7.69 12.77 1.70
CA GLY A 63 -7.02 11.50 2.03
C GLY A 63 -6.95 10.55 0.83
N PHE A 64 -7.99 10.50 0.00
CA PHE A 64 -8.06 9.70 -1.22
C PHE A 64 -7.00 10.14 -2.25
N ILE A 65 -6.77 11.45 -2.39
CA ILE A 65 -5.68 11.99 -3.23
C ILE A 65 -4.32 11.54 -2.68
N GLY A 66 -4.15 11.61 -1.36
CA GLY A 66 -2.94 11.14 -0.67
C GLY A 66 -2.66 9.65 -0.90
N ILE A 67 -3.66 8.79 -0.69
CA ILE A 67 -3.55 7.34 -0.90
C ILE A 67 -3.28 7.01 -2.37
N THR A 68 -3.92 7.71 -3.31
CA THR A 68 -3.67 7.51 -4.75
C THR A 68 -2.22 7.87 -5.10
N SER A 69 -1.70 8.97 -4.55
CA SER A 69 -0.31 9.39 -4.75
C SER A 69 0.68 8.39 -4.15
N LEU A 70 0.40 7.91 -2.93
CA LEU A 70 1.20 6.87 -2.27
C LEU A 70 1.19 5.55 -3.06
N SER A 71 0.07 5.22 -3.68
CA SER A 71 -0.07 4.03 -4.51
C SER A 71 0.71 4.17 -5.82
N ALA A 72 0.79 5.36 -6.42
CA ALA A 72 1.67 5.61 -7.57
C ALA A 72 3.15 5.40 -7.21
N VAL A 73 3.58 5.87 -6.02
CA VAL A 73 4.93 5.60 -5.49
C VAL A 73 5.15 4.09 -5.29
N THR A 74 4.16 3.39 -4.74
CA THR A 74 4.20 1.93 -4.53
C THR A 74 4.34 1.19 -5.85
N ILE A 75 3.57 1.56 -6.88
CA ILE A 75 3.64 0.93 -8.19
C ILE A 75 5.00 1.17 -8.84
N ALA A 76 5.46 2.42 -8.89
CA ALA A 76 6.73 2.76 -9.55
C ALA A 76 7.93 2.05 -8.87
N SER A 77 7.98 2.11 -7.54
CA SER A 77 9.03 1.43 -6.77
C SER A 77 8.87 -0.09 -6.77
N GLY A 78 7.64 -0.59 -6.78
CA GLY A 78 7.32 -2.01 -6.89
C GLY A 78 7.77 -2.61 -8.22
N ILE A 79 7.57 -1.90 -9.34
CA ILE A 79 8.09 -2.30 -10.66
C ILE A 79 9.62 -2.40 -10.62
N ARG A 80 10.29 -1.41 -10.02
CA ARG A 80 11.75 -1.44 -9.85
C ARG A 80 12.22 -2.64 -9.02
N SER A 81 11.48 -2.98 -7.97
CA SER A 81 11.73 -4.16 -7.12
C SER A 81 11.47 -5.48 -7.88
N ALA A 82 10.38 -5.57 -8.65
CA ALA A 82 10.07 -6.72 -9.50
C ALA A 82 11.17 -6.99 -10.56
N LEU A 83 11.88 -5.95 -10.98
CA LEU A 83 12.99 -6.02 -11.92
C LEU A 83 14.36 -6.22 -11.24
N VAL A 84 14.40 -6.61 -9.95
CA VAL A 84 15.65 -6.94 -9.28
C VAL A 84 16.35 -8.12 -9.96
N ARG A 85 17.67 -8.01 -10.10
CA ARG A 85 18.54 -9.01 -10.71
C ARG A 85 19.81 -9.10 -9.89
N ASP A 86 20.35 -10.30 -9.78
CA ASP A 86 21.69 -10.50 -9.25
C ASP A 86 22.74 -10.06 -10.26
N THR A 87 23.78 -9.39 -9.77
CA THR A 87 24.95 -8.98 -10.56
C THR A 87 26.22 -9.67 -10.10
N SER A 88 26.17 -10.49 -9.04
CA SER A 88 27.33 -11.20 -8.52
C SER A 88 27.72 -12.42 -9.36
N GLY A 89 26.77 -12.99 -10.11
CA GLY A 89 26.98 -14.21 -10.90
C GLY A 89 26.95 -15.48 -10.05
N LEU A 90 26.67 -15.36 -8.75
CA LEU A 90 26.60 -16.47 -7.81
C LEU A 90 25.20 -17.09 -7.82
N ALA A 91 25.13 -18.43 -7.77
CA ALA A 91 23.85 -19.15 -7.75
C ALA A 91 22.94 -18.72 -6.58
N GLU A 92 23.52 -18.47 -5.41
CA GLU A 92 22.79 -17.97 -4.24
C GLU A 92 22.18 -16.57 -4.49
N GLY A 93 22.98 -15.64 -5.03
CA GLY A 93 22.52 -14.29 -5.37
C GLY A 93 21.38 -14.33 -6.39
N GLN A 94 21.50 -15.17 -7.42
CA GLN A 94 20.44 -15.38 -8.41
C GLN A 94 19.15 -15.92 -7.79
N ALA A 95 19.25 -16.89 -6.87
CA ALA A 95 18.09 -17.44 -6.17
C ALA A 95 17.39 -16.37 -5.30
N LYS A 96 18.15 -15.58 -4.55
CA LYS A 96 17.65 -14.45 -3.75
C LYS A 96 16.94 -13.41 -4.62
N ALA A 97 17.57 -12.96 -5.69
CA ALA A 97 16.99 -11.99 -6.62
C ALA A 97 15.69 -12.51 -7.27
N LYS A 98 15.65 -13.79 -7.65
CA LYS A 98 14.44 -14.42 -8.21
C LYS A 98 13.31 -14.49 -7.18
N ALA A 99 13.61 -14.84 -5.93
CA ALA A 99 12.63 -14.88 -4.85
C ALA A 99 12.08 -13.47 -4.58
N ALA A 100 12.96 -12.47 -4.44
CA ALA A 100 12.59 -11.08 -4.24
C ALA A 100 11.69 -10.55 -5.37
N SER A 101 12.08 -10.80 -6.64
CA SER A 101 11.28 -10.44 -7.81
C SER A 101 9.87 -11.04 -7.79
N ARG A 102 9.74 -12.34 -7.47
CA ARG A 102 8.43 -13.01 -7.40
C ARG A 102 7.51 -12.42 -6.33
N TRP A 103 8.06 -12.16 -5.15
CA TRP A 103 7.33 -11.50 -4.07
C TRP A 103 6.89 -10.09 -4.46
N ALA A 104 7.76 -9.31 -5.09
CA ALA A 104 7.46 -7.97 -5.56
C ALA A 104 6.37 -7.95 -6.65
N ILE A 105 6.40 -8.92 -7.59
CA ILE A 105 5.35 -9.09 -8.61
C ILE A 105 4.00 -9.40 -7.94
N ALA A 106 3.97 -10.31 -6.96
CA ALA A 106 2.73 -10.59 -6.22
C ALA A 106 2.22 -9.35 -5.48
N GLY A 107 3.11 -8.58 -4.83
CA GLY A 107 2.76 -7.33 -4.17
C GLY A 107 2.18 -6.28 -5.11
N LEU A 108 2.74 -6.15 -6.32
CA LEU A 108 2.21 -5.29 -7.38
C LEU A 108 0.81 -5.73 -7.83
N VAL A 109 0.58 -7.03 -8.02
CA VAL A 109 -0.73 -7.55 -8.42
C VAL A 109 -1.79 -7.17 -7.39
N PHE A 110 -1.54 -7.39 -6.09
CA PHE A 110 -2.49 -6.99 -5.05
C PHE A 110 -2.69 -5.46 -4.99
N THR A 111 -1.62 -4.69 -5.20
CA THR A 111 -1.72 -3.22 -5.29
C THR A 111 -2.58 -2.78 -6.48
N LEU A 112 -2.53 -3.47 -7.62
CA LEU A 112 -3.39 -3.17 -8.76
C LEU A 112 -4.85 -3.59 -8.50
N ILE A 113 -5.08 -4.74 -7.85
CA ILE A 113 -6.42 -5.19 -7.48
C ILE A 113 -7.11 -4.19 -6.53
N HIS A 114 -6.36 -3.53 -5.63
CA HIS A 114 -6.88 -2.47 -4.76
C HIS A 114 -7.67 -1.41 -5.56
N PHE A 115 -7.16 -0.99 -6.72
CA PHE A 115 -7.82 0.02 -7.56
C PHE A 115 -9.11 -0.46 -8.19
N GLY A 116 -9.33 -1.78 -8.29
CA GLY A 116 -10.60 -2.35 -8.72
C GLY A 116 -11.78 -1.96 -7.81
N PHE A 117 -11.52 -1.58 -6.57
CA PHE A 117 -12.54 -1.12 -5.62
C PHE A 117 -12.87 0.38 -5.75
N GLY A 118 -12.11 1.14 -6.56
CA GLY A 118 -12.21 2.60 -6.64
C GLY A 118 -13.60 3.09 -7.03
N ASN A 119 -14.23 2.48 -8.03
CA ASN A 119 -15.58 2.88 -8.49
C ASN A 119 -16.63 2.70 -7.39
N SER A 120 -16.57 1.60 -6.63
CA SER A 120 -17.50 1.34 -5.52
C SER A 120 -17.32 2.36 -4.39
N VAL A 121 -16.07 2.72 -4.07
CA VAL A 121 -15.75 3.76 -3.09
C VAL A 121 -16.31 5.12 -3.50
N LEU A 122 -16.07 5.52 -4.76
CA LEU A 122 -16.57 6.78 -5.29
C LEU A 122 -18.11 6.83 -5.31
N ALA A 123 -18.76 5.73 -5.72
CA ALA A 123 -20.21 5.66 -5.74
C ALA A 123 -20.85 5.79 -4.35
N ILE A 124 -20.24 5.19 -3.32
CA ILE A 124 -20.69 5.35 -1.92
C ILE A 124 -20.50 6.80 -1.46
N MET A 125 -19.33 7.38 -1.72
CA MET A 125 -19.04 8.76 -1.38
C MET A 125 -20.06 9.71 -2.03
N ASP A 126 -20.36 9.55 -3.32
CA ASP A 126 -21.32 10.38 -4.03
C ASP A 126 -22.73 10.28 -3.43
N ARG A 127 -23.17 9.09 -3.02
CA ARG A 127 -24.47 8.91 -2.34
C ARG A 127 -24.52 9.59 -0.98
N ILE A 128 -23.47 9.46 -0.16
CA ILE A 128 -23.36 10.12 1.15
C ILE A 128 -23.37 11.64 1.00
N LEU A 129 -22.63 12.17 0.01
CA LEU A 129 -22.54 13.62 -0.20
C LEU A 129 -23.82 14.21 -0.80
N SER A 130 -24.55 13.44 -1.63
CA SER A 130 -25.78 13.90 -2.27
C SER A 130 -27.00 13.81 -1.35
N ASN A 131 -27.04 12.82 -0.46
CA ASN A 131 -28.16 12.57 0.47
C ASN A 131 -27.63 12.28 1.89
N PRO A 132 -27.10 13.29 2.61
CA PRO A 132 -26.45 13.10 3.90
C PRO A 132 -27.34 12.45 4.97
N GLU A 133 -28.65 12.61 4.90
CA GLU A 133 -29.64 12.00 5.78
C GLU A 133 -29.71 10.47 5.68
N LEU A 134 -29.20 9.88 4.60
CA LEU A 134 -29.13 8.43 4.38
C LEU A 134 -27.72 7.85 4.65
N ALA A 135 -26.80 8.65 5.18
CA ALA A 135 -25.38 8.30 5.27
C ALA A 135 -25.11 7.01 6.06
N GLN A 136 -25.91 6.67 7.07
CA GLN A 136 -25.67 5.51 7.94
C GLN A 136 -25.81 4.19 7.19
N GLY A 137 -26.80 4.08 6.29
CA GLY A 137 -26.97 2.91 5.43
C GLY A 137 -25.73 2.72 4.54
N GLU A 138 -25.28 3.81 3.92
CA GLU A 138 -24.08 3.84 3.09
C GLU A 138 -22.78 3.58 3.88
N MET A 139 -22.72 4.03 5.14
CA MET A 139 -21.57 3.78 6.03
C MET A 139 -21.36 2.30 6.30
N SER A 140 -22.44 1.54 6.50
CA SER A 140 -22.33 0.09 6.69
C SER A 140 -21.69 -0.59 5.47
N GLY A 141 -22.13 -0.20 4.27
CA GLY A 141 -21.56 -0.66 3.01
C GLY A 141 -20.12 -0.20 2.82
N TRP A 142 -19.80 1.05 3.19
CA TRP A 142 -18.44 1.58 3.14
C TRP A 142 -17.49 0.78 4.03
N ILE A 143 -17.89 0.52 5.29
CA ILE A 143 -17.07 -0.21 6.26
C ILE A 143 -16.82 -1.63 5.74
N GLN A 144 -17.86 -2.31 5.25
CA GLN A 144 -17.71 -3.64 4.69
C GLN A 144 -16.76 -3.65 3.49
N LEU A 145 -16.95 -2.73 2.53
CA LEU A 145 -16.11 -2.60 1.35
C LEU A 145 -14.65 -2.32 1.73
N HIS A 146 -14.44 -1.36 2.64
CA HIS A 146 -13.11 -0.97 3.11
C HIS A 146 -12.41 -2.12 3.84
N THR A 147 -13.11 -2.87 4.69
CA THR A 147 -12.59 -4.06 5.37
C THR A 147 -12.20 -5.14 4.36
N VAL A 148 -13.09 -5.48 3.42
CA VAL A 148 -12.81 -6.49 2.39
C VAL A 148 -11.59 -6.09 1.56
N ARG A 149 -11.56 -4.85 1.04
CA ARG A 149 -10.41 -4.34 0.28
C ARG A 149 -9.12 -4.44 1.11
N THR A 150 -9.13 -3.94 2.34
CA THR A 150 -7.93 -3.93 3.19
C THR A 150 -7.38 -5.34 3.43
N LEU A 151 -8.25 -6.31 3.72
CA LEU A 151 -7.84 -7.69 4.01
C LEU A 151 -7.45 -8.48 2.76
N THR A 152 -8.04 -8.18 1.61
CA THR A 152 -7.81 -8.94 0.36
C THR A 152 -6.76 -8.32 -0.56
N THR A 153 -6.43 -7.05 -0.37
CA THR A 153 -5.45 -6.33 -1.21
C THR A 153 -4.33 -5.71 -0.39
N ASP A 154 -4.65 -4.85 0.59
CA ASP A 154 -3.66 -3.98 1.22
C ASP A 154 -2.69 -4.77 2.10
N VAL A 155 -3.25 -5.64 2.96
CA VAL A 155 -2.46 -6.53 3.83
C VAL A 155 -1.66 -7.56 3.00
N PRO A 156 -2.24 -8.27 2.02
CA PRO A 156 -1.46 -9.15 1.14
C PRO A 156 -0.34 -8.44 0.38
N ALA A 157 -0.58 -7.24 -0.17
CA ALA A 157 0.45 -6.47 -0.86
C ALA A 157 1.62 -6.14 0.09
N TRP A 158 1.31 -5.68 1.30
CA TRP A 158 2.29 -5.36 2.33
C TRP A 158 3.15 -6.57 2.71
N ILE A 159 2.51 -7.72 2.99
CA ILE A 159 3.22 -8.98 3.29
C ILE A 159 4.13 -9.39 2.12
N CYS A 160 3.65 -9.27 0.89
CA CYS A 160 4.44 -9.60 -0.29
C CYS A 160 5.69 -8.72 -0.41
N PHE A 161 5.58 -7.41 -0.20
CA PHE A 161 6.75 -6.53 -0.25
C PHE A 161 7.71 -6.76 0.93
N ILE A 162 7.21 -7.13 2.12
CA ILE A 162 8.08 -7.59 3.22
C ILE A 162 8.85 -8.84 2.79
N GLY A 163 8.18 -9.82 2.18
CA GLY A 163 8.82 -11.04 1.66
C GLY A 163 9.90 -10.72 0.61
N ALA A 164 9.64 -9.73 -0.25
CA ALA A 164 10.61 -9.25 -1.22
C ALA A 164 11.85 -8.64 -0.54
N LEU A 165 11.64 -7.77 0.46
CA LEU A 165 12.73 -7.16 1.24
C LEU A 165 13.56 -8.21 1.98
N LEU A 166 12.91 -9.15 2.67
CA LEU A 166 13.62 -10.22 3.39
C LEU A 166 14.43 -11.12 2.46
N SER A 167 13.99 -11.29 1.20
CA SER A 167 14.74 -12.05 0.19
C SER A 167 15.97 -11.31 -0.34
N GLU A 168 16.03 -9.97 -0.20
CA GLU A 168 17.18 -9.14 -0.59
C GLU A 168 18.24 -9.02 0.52
N LEU A 169 17.90 -9.37 1.76
CA LEU A 169 18.80 -9.34 2.92
C LEU A 169 19.61 -10.65 3.04
#